data_AF-A0A1N7J7K1-F1
#
_entry.id   AF-A0A1N7J7K1-F1
#
_cell.length_a   1.000
_cell.length_b   1.000
_cell.length_c   1.000
_cell.angle_alpha   90.00
_cell.angle_beta   90.00
_cell.angle_gamma   90.00
#
_symmetry.space_group_name_H-M   'P 1'
#
loop_
_entity.id
_entity.type
_entity.pdbx_description
1 polymer ?
#
loop_
_entity_poly.entity_id
_entity_poly.type
_entity_poly.pdbx_seq_one_letter_code
_entity_poly.pdbx_strand_id
1 'polypeptide(L)'
;MMKSGILLIIMMISTLGLYSFNKYNAEDAKTSFASFYHDKFNGRKTASGEIFSNEKLTAANRTLPFGTMLKVTNLRSGKSVIVEVNDRGPFHSSRALDLSKAAYKSIGDTRIGTMPVEYEIIDND
;
A
#
# COMPACT_ATOMS: atom_id res chain seq x y z
N MET A 1 -7.27 54.87 -5.15
CA MET A 1 -5.91 54.38 -5.47
C MET A 1 -5.55 53.19 -4.55
N MET A 2 -6.37 52.13 -4.57
CA MET A 2 -6.23 50.93 -3.71
C MET A 2 -6.18 49.68 -4.62
N LYS A 3 -5.13 49.52 -5.43
CA LYS A 3 -5.03 48.37 -6.35
C LYS A 3 -3.80 47.48 -6.09
N SER A 4 -2.76 47.98 -5.44
CA SER A 4 -1.52 47.23 -5.27
C SER A 4 -1.46 46.36 -4.00
N GLY A 5 -2.09 46.79 -2.91
CA GLY A 5 -2.05 46.04 -1.63
C GLY A 5 -2.95 44.80 -1.59
N ILE A 6 -4.15 44.88 -2.19
CA ILE A 6 -5.09 43.76 -2.24
C ILE A 6 -4.58 42.65 -3.15
N LEU A 7 -3.91 42.99 -4.26
CA LEU A 7 -3.36 42.01 -5.19
C LEU A 7 -2.23 41.17 -4.55
N LEU A 8 -1.39 41.80 -3.73
CA LEU A 8 -0.32 41.11 -3.00
C LEU A 8 -0.86 40.14 -1.94
N ILE A 9 -1.93 40.51 -1.24
CA ILE A 9 -2.58 39.63 -0.26
C ILE A 9 -3.25 38.45 -0.97
N ILE A 10 -3.92 38.67 -2.11
CA ILE A 10 -4.49 37.59 -2.92
C ILE A 10 -3.38 36.68 -3.49
N MET A 11 -2.24 37.22 -3.92
CA MET A 11 -1.07 36.45 -4.36
C MET A 11 -0.42 35.65 -3.22
N MET A 12 -0.35 36.20 -2.00
CA MET A 12 0.16 35.47 -0.83
C MET A 12 -0.82 34.37 -0.38
N ILE A 13 -2.13 34.61 -0.41
CA ILE A 13 -3.14 33.59 -0.08
C ILE A 13 -3.17 32.49 -1.15
N SER A 14 -3.03 32.84 -2.43
CA SER A 14 -2.96 31.84 -3.51
C SER A 14 -1.66 31.04 -3.48
N THR A 15 -0.53 31.64 -3.12
CA THR A 15 0.75 30.91 -2.97
C THR A 15 0.80 30.06 -1.70
N LEU A 16 0.27 30.52 -0.56
CA LEU A 16 0.12 29.70 0.64
C LEU A 16 -0.92 28.59 0.46
N GLY A 17 -2.04 28.90 -0.21
CA GLY A 17 -3.08 27.93 -0.54
C GLY A 17 -2.57 26.81 -1.44
N LEU A 18 -1.74 27.12 -2.45
CA LEU A 18 -1.12 26.09 -3.29
C LEU A 18 -0.08 25.24 -2.54
N TYR A 19 0.61 25.82 -1.56
CA TYR A 19 1.61 25.10 -0.75
C TYR A 19 0.98 24.11 0.23
N SER A 20 -0.26 24.37 0.68
CA SER A 20 -0.92 23.59 1.74
C SER A 20 -1.81 22.43 1.24
N PHE A 21 -1.97 22.24 -0.07
CA PHE A 21 -2.77 21.14 -0.65
C PHE A 21 -1.95 19.95 -1.15
N ASN A 22 -0.61 19.98 -1.04
CA ASN A 22 0.27 19.03 -1.76
C ASN A 22 0.96 17.96 -0.89
N LYS A 23 0.54 17.72 0.36
CA LYS A 23 1.29 16.81 1.26
C LYS A 23 0.50 15.69 1.93
N TYR A 24 -0.65 15.31 1.36
CA TYR A 24 -1.34 14.06 1.70
C TYR A 24 -1.89 13.40 0.44
N ASN A 25 -1.06 13.23 -0.59
CA ASN A 25 -1.35 12.26 -1.64
C ASN A 25 -0.87 10.88 -1.16
N ALA A 26 -1.41 10.41 -0.04
CA ALA A 26 -1.56 8.97 0.15
C ALA A 26 -2.44 8.53 -1.01
N GLU A 27 -1.84 7.95 -2.04
CA GLU A 27 -2.56 7.40 -3.20
C GLU A 27 -3.83 6.71 -2.70
N ASP A 28 -5.00 7.21 -3.15
CA ASP A 28 -6.33 6.85 -2.65
C ASP A 28 -6.41 5.37 -2.28
N ALA A 29 -6.85 5.08 -1.05
CA ALA A 29 -6.98 3.71 -0.56
C ALA A 29 -7.77 2.85 -1.58
N LYS A 30 -7.17 1.72 -1.99
CA LYS A 30 -7.70 0.87 -3.06
C LYS A 30 -8.31 -0.39 -2.47
N THR A 31 -9.58 -0.65 -2.78
CA THR A 31 -10.25 -1.90 -2.39
C THR A 31 -9.97 -3.02 -3.40
N SER A 32 -9.62 -4.21 -2.92
CA SER A 32 -9.42 -5.40 -3.74
C SER A 32 -9.52 -6.68 -2.90
N PHE A 33 -9.04 -7.81 -3.42
CA PHE A 33 -8.81 -9.02 -2.67
C PHE A 33 -7.33 -9.30 -2.48
N ALA A 34 -7.00 -9.90 -1.34
CA ALA A 34 -5.68 -10.44 -1.03
C ALA A 34 -5.74 -11.95 -0.84
N SER A 35 -4.68 -12.65 -1.23
CA SER A 35 -4.40 -14.03 -0.81
C SER A 35 -3.06 -14.09 -0.06
N PHE A 36 -2.52 -15.29 0.14
CA PHE A 36 -1.18 -15.47 0.68
C PHE A 36 -0.38 -16.55 -0.05
N TYR A 37 0.94 -16.45 0.04
CA TYR A 37 1.87 -17.41 -0.55
C TYR A 37 1.78 -18.80 0.09
N HIS A 38 1.87 -19.83 -0.74
CA HIS A 38 2.04 -21.21 -0.28
C HIS A 38 3.47 -21.45 0.25
N ASP A 39 3.63 -22.38 1.20
CA ASP A 39 4.94 -22.71 1.81
C ASP A 39 6.03 -23.15 0.84
N LYS A 40 5.66 -23.61 -0.36
CA LYS A 40 6.61 -24.09 -1.38
C LYS A 40 7.48 -22.97 -1.94
N PHE A 41 7.07 -21.71 -1.76
CA PHE A 41 7.80 -20.54 -2.22
C PHE A 41 8.85 -20.07 -1.21
N ASN A 42 8.77 -20.52 0.05
CA ASN A 42 9.73 -20.15 1.10
C ASN A 42 11.17 -20.50 0.66
N GLY A 43 12.09 -19.54 0.79
CA GLY A 43 13.48 -19.71 0.38
C GLY A 43 13.77 -19.47 -1.11
N ARG A 44 12.76 -19.18 -1.95
CA ARG A 44 12.97 -18.82 -3.36
C ARG A 44 13.25 -17.33 -3.51
N LYS A 45 13.88 -16.95 -4.63
CA LYS A 45 14.03 -15.53 -4.99
C LYS A 45 12.69 -14.93 -5.43
N THR A 46 12.37 -13.75 -4.94
CA THR A 46 11.30 -12.87 -5.45
C THR A 46 11.77 -12.12 -6.70
N ALA A 47 10.86 -11.39 -7.34
CA ALA A 47 11.18 -10.50 -8.45
C ALA A 47 12.05 -9.30 -8.05
N SER A 48 12.09 -8.89 -6.77
CA SER A 48 13.08 -7.90 -6.29
C SER A 48 14.50 -8.48 -6.17
N GLY A 49 14.64 -9.81 -6.22
CA GLY A 49 15.90 -10.51 -6.03
C GLY A 49 16.15 -10.99 -4.58
N GLU A 50 15.31 -10.58 -3.63
CA GLU A 50 15.37 -11.03 -2.24
C GLU A 50 14.93 -12.49 -2.08
N ILE A 51 15.39 -13.14 -1.00
CA ILE A 51 14.87 -14.45 -0.62
C ILE A 51 13.54 -14.28 0.11
N PHE A 52 12.48 -14.86 -0.48
CA PHE A 52 11.15 -14.88 0.10
C PHE A 52 11.13 -15.67 1.42
N SER A 53 10.49 -15.09 2.44
CA SER A 53 10.19 -15.75 3.70
C SER A 53 8.73 -15.52 4.10
N ASN A 54 8.04 -16.59 4.46
CA ASN A 54 6.68 -16.53 4.99
C ASN A 54 6.60 -15.88 6.38
N GLU A 55 7.73 -15.67 7.04
CA GLU A 55 7.82 -15.05 8.38
C GLU A 55 7.96 -13.52 8.32
N LYS A 56 8.35 -12.97 7.16
CA LYS A 56 8.47 -11.52 6.95
C LYS A 56 7.11 -10.90 6.63
N LEU A 57 6.99 -9.58 6.77
CA LEU A 57 5.79 -8.83 6.38
C LEU A 57 5.96 -8.22 4.99
N THR A 58 5.76 -9.06 3.96
CA THR A 58 5.93 -8.65 2.57
C THR A 58 4.71 -8.99 1.73
N ALA A 59 4.62 -8.36 0.55
CA ALA A 59 3.56 -8.61 -0.42
C ALA A 59 4.09 -8.60 -1.86
N ALA A 60 3.38 -9.31 -2.73
CA ALA A 60 3.48 -9.14 -4.18
C ALA A 60 2.47 -8.12 -4.67
N ASN A 61 2.90 -7.26 -5.59
CA ASN A 61 2.03 -6.38 -6.35
C ASN A 61 2.49 -6.29 -7.82
N ARG A 62 1.54 -6.07 -8.74
CA ARG A 62 1.81 -6.06 -10.20
C ARG A 62 2.72 -4.92 -10.64
N THR A 63 2.48 -3.71 -10.12
CA THR A 63 2.99 -2.47 -10.71
C THR A 63 3.68 -1.56 -9.71
N LEU A 64 3.39 -1.70 -8.42
CA LEU A 64 4.03 -0.88 -7.41
C LEU A 64 5.56 -1.10 -7.40
N PRO A 65 6.36 -0.03 -7.22
CA PRO A 65 7.79 -0.14 -7.01
C PRO A 65 8.13 -1.12 -5.89
N PHE A 66 9.28 -1.79 -6.00
CA PHE A 66 9.79 -2.56 -4.88
C PHE A 66 10.21 -1.61 -3.75
N GLY A 67 10.00 -2.02 -2.50
CA GLY A 67 10.22 -1.18 -1.32
C GLY A 67 9.03 -0.27 -0.97
N THR A 68 7.97 -0.24 -1.79
CA THR A 68 6.74 0.48 -1.42
C THR A 68 6.12 -0.15 -0.17
N MET A 69 5.88 0.67 0.84
CA MET A 69 5.18 0.25 2.05
C MET A 69 3.68 0.41 1.86
N LEU A 70 2.93 -0.63 2.23
CA LEU A 70 1.47 -0.65 2.16
C LEU A 70 0.91 -0.90 3.55
N LYS A 71 -0.05 -0.09 3.97
CA LYS A 71 -0.98 -0.48 5.03
C LYS A 71 -2.13 -1.24 4.39
N VAL A 72 -2.33 -2.49 4.81
CA VAL A 72 -3.35 -3.39 4.28
C VAL A 72 -4.35 -3.70 5.38
N THR A 73 -5.63 -3.36 5.15
CA THR A 73 -6.73 -3.51 6.09
C THR A 73 -7.67 -4.61 5.63
N ASN A 74 -7.95 -5.59 6.49
CA ASN A 74 -9.00 -6.58 6.24
C ASN A 74 -10.38 -5.95 6.48
N LEU A 75 -11.16 -5.78 5.42
CA LEU A 75 -12.47 -5.12 5.47
C LEU A 75 -13.51 -5.88 6.30
N ARG A 76 -13.31 -7.17 6.59
CA ARG A 76 -14.22 -7.94 7.44
C ARG A 76 -13.99 -7.72 8.93
N SER A 77 -12.77 -7.39 9.34
CA SER A 77 -12.38 -7.30 10.76
C SER A 77 -11.87 -5.94 11.20
N GLY A 78 -11.53 -5.05 10.26
CA GLY A 78 -10.89 -3.76 10.52
C GLY A 78 -9.42 -3.86 10.94
N LYS A 79 -8.84 -5.07 11.06
CA LYS A 79 -7.43 -5.25 11.39
C LYS A 79 -6.54 -4.86 10.22
N SER A 80 -5.40 -4.25 10.51
CA SER A 80 -4.42 -3.85 9.49
C SER A 80 -3.01 -4.32 9.78
N VAL A 81 -2.20 -4.41 8.72
CA VAL A 81 -0.77 -4.77 8.77
C VAL A 81 -0.02 -3.92 7.75
N ILE A 82 1.19 -3.53 8.10
CA ILE A 82 2.12 -2.85 7.20
C ILE A 82 3.00 -3.91 6.53
N VAL A 83 3.10 -3.86 5.21
CA VAL A 83 3.91 -4.78 4.41
C VAL A 83 4.76 -4.03 3.40
N GLU A 84 5.91 -4.60 3.06
CA GLU A 84 6.76 -4.12 1.97
C GLU A 84 6.46 -4.87 0.67
N VAL A 85 6.35 -4.16 -0.44
CA VAL A 85 6.25 -4.76 -1.78
C VAL A 85 7.63 -5.24 -2.22
N ASN A 86 7.82 -6.56 -2.35
CA ASN A 86 9.10 -7.12 -2.80
C ASN A 86 8.97 -8.20 -3.89
N ASP A 87 7.76 -8.45 -4.40
CA ASP A 87 7.54 -9.42 -5.45
C ASP A 87 6.50 -8.96 -6.49
N ARG A 88 6.39 -9.69 -7.59
CA ARG A 88 5.44 -9.44 -8.69
C ARG A 88 4.32 -10.46 -8.73
N GLY A 89 3.15 -9.97 -9.10
CA GLY A 89 1.90 -10.72 -9.08
C GLY A 89 0.87 -10.03 -8.18
N PRO A 90 -0.26 -10.67 -7.87
CA PRO A 90 -0.76 -11.90 -8.50
C PRO A 90 -1.03 -11.69 -10.00
N PHE A 91 -1.02 -12.76 -10.80
CA PHE A 91 -1.37 -12.65 -12.25
C PHE A 91 -2.87 -12.88 -12.52
N HIS A 92 -3.65 -13.22 -11.50
CA HIS A 92 -5.11 -13.36 -11.59
C HIS A 92 -5.81 -12.03 -11.30
N SER A 93 -6.62 -11.55 -12.25
CA SER A 93 -7.20 -10.19 -12.25
C SER A 93 -8.06 -9.83 -11.04
N SER A 94 -8.57 -10.79 -10.29
CA SER A 94 -9.46 -10.55 -9.14
C SER A 94 -8.77 -10.11 -7.84
N ARG A 95 -7.43 -10.19 -7.75
CA ARG A 95 -6.66 -9.86 -6.55
C ARG A 95 -5.63 -8.79 -6.83
N ALA A 96 -5.36 -7.90 -5.89
CA ALA A 96 -4.27 -6.92 -6.00
C ALA A 96 -2.99 -7.37 -5.30
N LEU A 97 -3.11 -8.23 -4.27
CA LEU A 97 -2.01 -8.58 -3.38
C LEU A 97 -1.94 -10.08 -3.10
N ASP A 98 -0.71 -10.62 -3.08
CA ASP A 98 -0.40 -11.88 -2.41
C ASP A 98 0.51 -11.57 -1.23
N LEU A 99 -0.01 -11.74 -0.01
CA LEU A 99 0.70 -11.46 1.23
C LEU A 99 1.61 -12.63 1.61
N SER A 100 2.66 -12.37 2.39
CA SER A 100 3.30 -13.44 3.15
C SER A 100 2.30 -14.11 4.10
N LYS A 101 2.57 -15.35 4.50
CA LYS A 101 1.71 -16.06 5.45
C LYS A 101 1.65 -15.34 6.81
N ALA A 102 2.74 -14.75 7.29
CA ALA A 102 2.76 -13.97 8.53
C ALA A 102 1.87 -12.71 8.42
N ALA A 103 1.99 -11.94 7.34
CA ALA A 103 1.16 -10.76 7.13
C ALA A 103 -0.33 -11.12 7.06
N TYR A 104 -0.69 -12.14 6.28
CA TYR A 104 -2.09 -12.58 6.16
C TYR A 104 -2.67 -13.04 7.51
N LYS A 105 -1.91 -13.83 8.30
CA LYS A 105 -2.34 -14.31 9.63
C LYS A 105 -2.55 -13.18 10.64
N SER A 106 -1.82 -12.06 10.52
CA SER A 106 -1.96 -10.95 11.44
C SER A 106 -3.31 -10.22 11.32
N ILE A 107 -3.92 -10.25 10.13
CA ILE A 107 -5.18 -9.56 9.83
C ILE A 107 -6.34 -10.50 9.48
N GLY A 108 -6.13 -11.82 9.37
CA GLY A 108 -7.17 -12.78 9.00
C GLY A 108 -6.81 -14.23 9.27
N ASP A 109 -7.67 -15.14 8.79
CA ASP A 109 -7.53 -16.59 8.99
C ASP A 109 -7.17 -17.28 7.68
N THR A 110 -6.00 -17.94 7.64
CA THR A 110 -5.50 -18.66 6.46
C THR A 110 -6.45 -19.71 5.91
N ARG A 111 -7.40 -20.23 6.71
CA ARG A 111 -8.42 -21.19 6.26
C ARG A 111 -9.39 -20.60 5.23
N ILE A 112 -9.51 -19.26 5.17
CA ILE A 112 -10.38 -18.57 4.21
C ILE A 112 -9.75 -18.52 2.81
N GLY A 113 -8.41 -18.52 2.72
CA GLY A 113 -7.68 -18.46 1.45
C GLY A 113 -7.58 -17.05 0.86
N THR A 114 -8.71 -16.35 0.73
CA THR A 114 -8.78 -14.98 0.20
C THR A 114 -9.64 -14.08 1.09
N MET A 115 -9.29 -12.79 1.18
CA MET A 115 -10.09 -11.81 1.94
C MET A 115 -10.22 -10.48 1.20
N PRO A 116 -11.34 -9.76 1.35
CA PRO A 116 -11.46 -8.39 0.86
C PRO A 116 -10.58 -7.47 1.71
N VAL A 117 -9.80 -6.63 1.05
CA VAL A 117 -8.88 -5.69 1.68
C VAL A 117 -9.01 -4.32 1.07
N GLU A 118 -8.69 -3.32 1.88
CA GLU A 118 -8.29 -2.00 1.42
C GLU A 118 -6.78 -1.86 1.63
N TYR A 119 -6.07 -1.29 0.67
CA TYR A 119 -4.64 -1.01 0.82
C TYR A 119 -4.30 0.41 0.39
N GLU A 120 -3.41 1.05 1.14
CA GLU A 120 -2.94 2.42 0.93
C GLU A 120 -1.41 2.43 0.96
N ILE A 121 -0.80 3.24 0.08
CA ILE A 121 0.64 3.50 0.14
C ILE A 121 0.89 4.41 1.32
N ILE A 122 1.87 4.06 2.15
CA ILE A 122 2.29 4.89 3.27
C ILE A 122 3.70 5.40 3.02
N ASP A 123 3.93 6.66 3.38
CA ASP A 123 5.26 7.27 3.34
C ASP A 123 6.09 6.74 4.51
N ASN A 124 7.37 6.49 4.24
CA ASN A 124 8.35 6.28 5.30
C ASN A 124 8.82 7.67 5.75
N ASP A 125 8.23 8.19 6.82
CA ASP A 125 8.75 9.38 7.54
C ASP A 125 10.10 9.08 8.23
#